data_AF-A0A3C1YQD8-F1
#
_entry.id   AF-A0A3C1YQD8-F1
#
_cell.length_a   1.000
_cell.length_b   1.000
_cell.length_c   1.000
_cell.angle_alpha   90.00
_cell.angle_beta   90.00
_cell.angle_gamma   90.00
#
_symmetry.space_group_name_H-M   'P 1'
#
loop_
_entity.id
_entity.type
_entity.pdbx_description
1 polymer ?
#
loop_
_entity_poly.entity_id
_entity_poly.type
_entity_poly.pdbx_seq_one_letter_code
_entity_poly.pdbx_strand_id
1 'polypeptide(L)'
;MNINNQKVVIAPFKIKNITKDPVRGALPFRVLTRETVTGNKKWDVSEAVIFLTPAPYGSGNNAMAELRFTFKDSTKNSFGGEVYNVLTRQPFTVNDKFTFTTISAKYNSSLSSTALDKIKVVPNPYIAVNDIEPTNRLPGTTRGSRRIYFEHLPVQCVIRIYTLSGELVKELNHSSGIENGREYWDLLNRDNIGVAYGVYIAHVEAKGVGEKILKFALIK
;
A
#
# COMPACT_ATOMS: atom_id res chain seq x y z
N MET A 1 -37.91 -1.84 5.92
CA MET A 1 -38.84 -2.90 5.45
C MET A 1 -38.65 -3.01 3.94
N ASN A 2 -38.21 -4.15 3.42
CA ASN A 2 -37.93 -4.32 1.97
C ASN A 2 -39.03 -5.16 1.33
N ILE A 3 -39.51 -4.72 0.17
CA ILE A 3 -40.87 -4.98 -0.36
C ILE A 3 -41.03 -6.38 -1.02
N ASN A 4 -40.04 -7.27 -0.97
CA ASN A 4 -40.02 -8.49 -1.82
C ASN A 4 -39.48 -9.78 -1.16
N ASN A 5 -39.49 -9.90 0.17
CA ASN A 5 -39.06 -11.13 0.86
C ASN A 5 -37.61 -11.62 0.51
N GLN A 6 -36.77 -10.72 -0.02
CA GLN A 6 -35.39 -11.04 -0.40
C GLN A 6 -34.50 -11.08 0.84
N LYS A 7 -33.84 -12.22 1.07
CA LYS A 7 -32.81 -12.36 2.11
C LYS A 7 -31.63 -11.45 1.75
N VAL A 8 -31.30 -10.53 2.64
CA VAL A 8 -30.15 -9.64 2.49
C VAL A 8 -28.92 -10.35 3.03
N VAL A 9 -27.89 -10.48 2.19
CA VAL A 9 -26.59 -11.06 2.54
C VAL A 9 -25.57 -9.92 2.63
N ILE A 10 -24.76 -9.91 3.70
CA ILE A 10 -23.70 -8.91 3.88
C ILE A 10 -22.43 -9.41 3.17
N ALA A 11 -21.93 -8.63 2.21
CA ALA A 11 -20.70 -8.94 1.46
C ALA A 11 -19.60 -7.89 1.72
N PRO A 12 -18.32 -8.30 1.80
CA PRO A 12 -17.17 -7.41 2.01
C PRO A 12 -16.69 -6.69 0.74
N PHE A 13 -17.46 -6.74 -0.35
CA PHE A 13 -17.10 -6.18 -1.65
C PHE A 13 -18.23 -5.31 -2.22
N LYS A 14 -17.87 -4.45 -3.18
CA LYS A 14 -18.82 -3.69 -4.00
C LYS A 14 -18.65 -4.09 -5.45
N ILE A 15 -19.75 -4.31 -6.15
CA ILE A 15 -19.75 -4.64 -7.57
C ILE A 15 -20.31 -3.45 -8.34
N LYS A 16 -19.59 -3.03 -9.38
CA LYS A 16 -20.01 -1.97 -10.28
C LYS A 16 -20.01 -2.49 -11.71
N ASN A 17 -21.14 -2.37 -12.40
CA ASN A 17 -21.16 -2.61 -13.84
C ASN A 17 -20.56 -1.39 -14.55
N ILE A 18 -19.54 -1.66 -15.35
CA ILE A 18 -18.84 -0.69 -16.19
C ILE A 18 -19.18 -0.86 -17.67
N THR A 19 -20.04 -1.83 -18.01
CA THR A 19 -20.52 -2.10 -19.37
C THR A 19 -21.40 -0.93 -19.83
N LYS A 20 -21.02 -0.32 -20.95
CA LYS A 20 -21.83 0.67 -21.65
C LYS A 20 -22.34 0.01 -22.93
N ASP A 21 -23.65 -0.15 -23.05
CA ASP A 21 -24.28 -0.51 -24.32
C ASP A 21 -24.31 0.76 -25.20
N PRO A 22 -23.75 0.72 -26.43
CA PRO A 22 -23.74 1.88 -27.32
C PRO A 22 -25.14 2.41 -27.69
N VAL A 23 -26.17 1.57 -27.58
CA VAL A 23 -27.55 1.86 -27.96
C VAL A 23 -28.43 2.10 -26.73
N ARG A 24 -28.23 1.35 -25.64
CA ARG A 24 -29.10 1.35 -24.45
C ARG A 24 -28.49 2.03 -23.22
N GLY A 25 -27.25 2.50 -23.28
CA GLY A 25 -26.56 3.13 -22.16
C GLY A 25 -26.14 2.12 -21.08
N ALA A 26 -26.13 2.53 -19.80
CA ALA A 26 -25.75 1.64 -18.70
C ALA A 26 -26.84 0.59 -18.45
N LEU A 27 -26.54 -0.68 -18.71
CA LEU A 27 -27.52 -1.76 -18.50
C LEU A 27 -27.61 -2.11 -17.01
N PRO A 28 -28.83 -2.16 -16.42
CA PRO A 28 -29.00 -2.68 -15.08
C PRO A 28 -28.71 -4.18 -15.07
N PHE A 29 -27.90 -4.62 -14.13
CA PHE A 29 -27.64 -6.02 -13.86
C PHE A 29 -28.02 -6.31 -12.42
N ARG A 30 -28.52 -7.52 -12.16
CA ARG A 30 -28.76 -8.00 -10.80
C ARG A 30 -27.67 -8.96 -10.41
N VAL A 31 -27.25 -8.85 -9.16
CA VAL A 31 -26.33 -9.79 -8.53
C VAL A 31 -27.12 -10.58 -7.49
N LEU A 32 -26.93 -11.89 -7.50
CA LEU A 32 -27.37 -12.79 -6.43
C LEU A 32 -26.13 -13.37 -5.76
N THR A 33 -26.12 -13.37 -4.44
CA THR A 33 -25.16 -14.17 -3.66
C THR A 33 -25.89 -15.42 -3.19
N ARG A 34 -25.30 -16.59 -3.44
CA ARG A 34 -25.88 -17.85 -2.98
C ARG A 34 -25.12 -18.36 -1.76
N GLU A 35 -25.73 -18.22 -0.59
CA GLU A 35 -25.28 -18.92 0.61
C GLU A 35 -25.45 -20.42 0.37
N THR A 36 -24.34 -21.14 0.38
CA THR A 36 -24.36 -22.59 0.10
C THR A 36 -23.87 -23.39 1.29
N VAL A 37 -23.22 -22.76 2.28
CA VAL A 37 -22.46 -23.47 3.30
C VAL A 37 -22.91 -23.15 4.73
N THR A 38 -23.05 -21.87 5.12
CA THR A 38 -23.10 -21.49 6.55
C THR A 38 -24.45 -20.92 7.01
N GLY A 39 -25.29 -20.40 6.10
CA GLY A 39 -26.59 -19.81 6.45
C GLY A 39 -26.50 -18.61 7.39
N ASN A 40 -25.33 -17.96 7.47
CA ASN A 40 -24.99 -16.95 8.48
C ASN A 40 -25.37 -15.51 8.07
N LYS A 41 -26.09 -15.32 6.96
CA LYS A 41 -26.46 -13.99 6.39
C LYS A 41 -25.26 -13.16 5.93
N LYS A 42 -24.08 -13.78 5.78
CA LYS A 42 -22.85 -13.16 5.29
C LYS A 42 -22.34 -13.99 4.12
N TRP A 43 -21.77 -13.31 3.13
CA TRP A 43 -21.09 -14.01 2.05
C TRP A 43 -19.74 -14.53 2.57
N ASP A 44 -19.53 -15.83 2.45
CA ASP A 44 -18.28 -16.49 2.81
C ASP A 44 -17.43 -16.81 1.57
N VAL A 45 -16.13 -16.94 1.77
CA VAL A 45 -15.20 -17.30 0.69
C VAL A 45 -15.58 -18.66 0.11
N SER A 46 -15.52 -18.80 -1.22
CA SER A 46 -15.98 -19.96 -2.02
C SER A 46 -17.48 -20.00 -2.31
N GLU A 47 -18.27 -19.09 -1.74
CA GLU A 47 -19.66 -18.90 -2.14
C GLU A 47 -19.78 -18.14 -3.48
N ALA A 48 -20.79 -18.48 -4.25
CA ALA A 48 -20.96 -17.94 -5.60
C ALA A 48 -21.57 -16.54 -5.59
N VAL A 49 -21.00 -15.67 -6.43
CA VAL A 49 -21.59 -14.42 -6.87
C VAL A 49 -22.12 -14.63 -8.29
N ILE A 50 -23.44 -14.59 -8.43
CA ILE A 50 -24.13 -14.89 -9.69
C ILE A 50 -24.61 -13.58 -10.31
N PHE A 51 -24.24 -13.36 -11.56
CA PHE A 51 -24.66 -12.23 -12.37
C PHE A 51 -25.84 -12.66 -13.22
N LEU A 52 -26.94 -11.92 -13.16
CA LEU A 52 -28.10 -12.18 -14.00
C LEU A 52 -28.06 -11.36 -15.29
N THR A 53 -28.65 -11.90 -16.35
CA THR A 53 -28.88 -11.18 -17.61
C THR A 53 -29.63 -9.87 -17.37
N PRO A 54 -29.35 -8.80 -18.13
CA PRO A 54 -30.13 -7.56 -18.03
C PRO A 54 -31.61 -7.82 -18.30
N ALA A 55 -32.50 -7.03 -17.67
CA ALA A 55 -33.93 -7.14 -17.93
C ALA A 55 -34.26 -6.94 -19.44
N PRO A 56 -35.26 -7.65 -20.00
CA PRO A 56 -36.21 -8.54 -19.31
C PRO A 56 -35.61 -9.92 -18.99
N TYR A 57 -35.78 -10.35 -17.74
CA TYR A 57 -35.38 -11.70 -17.30
C TYR A 57 -36.34 -12.72 -17.92
N GLY A 58 -35.81 -13.75 -18.57
CA GLY A 58 -36.62 -14.81 -19.18
C GLY A 58 -37.24 -15.76 -18.14
N SER A 59 -38.22 -16.56 -18.57
CA SER A 59 -38.76 -17.67 -17.79
C SER A 59 -37.80 -18.86 -17.86
N GLY A 60 -36.69 -18.80 -17.12
CA GLY A 60 -35.62 -19.80 -17.18
C GLY A 60 -34.39 -19.42 -16.37
N ASN A 61 -33.27 -20.13 -16.59
CA ASN A 61 -32.00 -19.78 -15.97
C ASN A 61 -31.47 -18.47 -16.56
N ASN A 62 -31.56 -17.40 -15.77
CA ASN A 62 -31.08 -16.06 -16.17
C ASN A 62 -29.64 -15.80 -15.73
N ALA A 63 -28.89 -16.81 -15.27
CA ALA A 63 -27.50 -16.65 -14.89
C ALA A 63 -26.63 -16.41 -16.13
N MET A 64 -26.01 -15.24 -16.20
CA MET A 64 -25.04 -14.85 -17.23
C MET A 64 -23.64 -15.32 -16.89
N ALA A 65 -23.23 -15.19 -15.62
CA ALA A 65 -21.91 -15.57 -15.15
C ALA A 65 -21.94 -15.92 -13.66
N GLU A 66 -21.01 -16.76 -13.25
CA GLU A 66 -20.77 -17.09 -11.86
C GLU A 66 -19.31 -16.78 -11.51
N LEU A 67 -19.10 -16.07 -10.42
CA LEU A 67 -17.79 -15.77 -9.88
C LEU A 67 -17.62 -16.48 -8.54
N ARG A 68 -16.56 -17.29 -8.42
CA ARG A 68 -16.13 -17.92 -7.18
C ARG A 68 -14.69 -17.54 -6.89
N PHE A 69 -14.42 -17.28 -5.62
CA PHE A 69 -13.07 -17.08 -5.11
C PHE A 69 -12.67 -18.31 -4.30
N THR A 70 -11.52 -18.89 -4.65
CA THR A 70 -10.95 -20.02 -3.91
C THR A 70 -9.51 -19.69 -3.58
N PHE A 71 -9.14 -19.73 -2.31
CA PHE A 71 -7.76 -19.61 -1.89
C PHE A 71 -7.10 -20.98 -1.92
N LYS A 72 -5.91 -21.07 -2.51
CA LYS A 72 -5.08 -22.28 -2.51
C LYS A 72 -4.44 -22.54 -1.14
N ASP A 73 -4.27 -21.50 -0.34
CA ASP A 73 -3.65 -21.53 0.99
C ASP A 73 -4.57 -20.79 1.99
N SER A 74 -5.05 -21.50 3.01
CA SER A 74 -6.03 -21.01 3.98
C SER A 74 -5.48 -19.96 4.95
N THR A 75 -4.16 -19.70 4.94
CA THR A 75 -3.49 -18.82 5.91
C THR A 75 -3.39 -17.35 5.48
N LYS A 76 -3.70 -17.02 4.21
CA LYS A 76 -3.66 -15.65 3.66
C LYS A 76 -4.99 -15.22 3.05
N ASN A 77 -6.06 -15.35 3.84
CA ASN A 77 -7.43 -15.08 3.41
C ASN A 77 -7.87 -13.65 3.78
N SER A 78 -7.23 -12.62 3.23
CA SER A 78 -7.71 -11.24 3.42
C SER A 78 -8.04 -10.60 2.09
N PHE A 79 -9.32 -10.32 1.87
CA PHE A 79 -9.76 -9.34 0.88
C PHE A 79 -9.65 -7.95 1.52
N GLY A 80 -8.85 -7.07 0.94
CA GLY A 80 -8.71 -5.70 1.44
C GLY A 80 -8.16 -4.76 0.37
N GLY A 81 -9.00 -3.85 -0.12
CA GLY A 81 -8.60 -2.77 -1.05
C GLY A 81 -8.32 -3.19 -2.50
N GLU A 82 -8.35 -4.49 -2.81
CA GLU A 82 -8.12 -5.00 -4.16
C GLU A 82 -9.32 -4.72 -5.08
N VAL A 83 -9.04 -4.39 -6.34
CA VAL A 83 -10.05 -4.16 -7.38
C VAL A 83 -9.83 -5.15 -8.52
N TYR A 84 -10.82 -6.00 -8.77
CA TYR A 84 -10.81 -6.96 -9.88
C TYR A 84 -11.70 -6.45 -11.01
N ASN A 85 -11.12 -6.21 -12.19
CA ASN A 85 -11.85 -5.82 -13.38
C ASN A 85 -11.97 -7.02 -14.34
N VAL A 86 -13.19 -7.41 -14.67
CA VAL A 86 -13.46 -8.46 -15.66
C VAL A 86 -14.09 -7.81 -16.88
N LEU A 87 -13.39 -7.90 -18.01
CA LEU A 87 -13.82 -7.38 -19.31
C LEU A 87 -13.83 -8.55 -20.29
N THR A 88 -14.98 -8.84 -20.87
CA THR A 88 -15.11 -9.83 -21.94
C THR A 88 -15.99 -9.30 -23.06
N ARG A 89 -15.70 -9.70 -24.30
CA ARG A 89 -16.53 -9.46 -25.48
C ARG A 89 -17.27 -10.73 -25.95
N GLN A 90 -16.98 -11.87 -25.33
CA GLN A 90 -17.56 -13.17 -25.65
C GLN A 90 -18.30 -13.72 -24.42
N PRO A 91 -19.44 -14.40 -24.60
CA PRO A 91 -20.12 -15.09 -23.51
C PRO A 91 -19.22 -16.18 -22.91
N PHE A 92 -19.24 -16.33 -21.58
CA PHE A 92 -18.57 -17.44 -20.92
C PHE A 92 -19.32 -18.75 -21.21
N THR A 93 -18.58 -19.79 -21.53
CA THR A 93 -19.08 -21.16 -21.63
C THR A 93 -18.72 -21.94 -20.36
N VAL A 94 -19.36 -23.09 -20.14
CA VAL A 94 -19.05 -23.98 -18.99
C VAL A 94 -17.62 -24.53 -19.01
N ASN A 95 -16.94 -24.43 -20.15
CA ASN A 95 -15.57 -24.90 -20.34
C ASN A 95 -14.52 -23.83 -20.02
N ASP A 96 -14.92 -22.56 -19.88
CA ASP A 96 -13.99 -21.45 -19.66
C ASP A 96 -13.61 -21.36 -18.18
N LYS A 97 -12.37 -21.75 -17.84
CA LYS A 97 -11.82 -21.66 -16.49
C LYS A 97 -10.60 -20.73 -16.48
N PHE A 98 -10.71 -19.62 -15.77
CA PHE A 98 -9.62 -18.67 -15.57
C PHE A 98 -9.08 -18.78 -14.14
N THR A 99 -7.77 -19.00 -13.99
CA THR A 99 -7.09 -19.02 -12.69
C THR A 99 -6.04 -17.93 -12.65
N PHE A 100 -6.09 -17.10 -11.61
CA PHE A 100 -5.14 -16.02 -11.38
C PHE A 100 -4.41 -16.25 -10.07
N THR A 101 -3.10 -16.00 -10.06
CA THR A 101 -2.28 -16.03 -8.85
C THR A 101 -1.75 -14.63 -8.59
N THR A 102 -1.96 -14.14 -7.37
CA THR A 102 -1.33 -12.91 -6.91
C THR A 102 0.04 -13.25 -6.33
N ILE A 103 1.03 -12.40 -6.62
CA ILE A 103 2.37 -12.50 -6.03
C ILE A 103 2.46 -11.34 -5.03
N SER A 104 2.74 -11.64 -3.77
CA SER A 104 3.01 -10.59 -2.78
C SER A 104 4.28 -9.83 -3.14
N ALA A 105 4.37 -8.54 -2.80
CA ALA A 105 5.61 -7.80 -2.91
C ALA A 105 6.74 -8.55 -2.18
N LYS A 106 7.86 -8.78 -2.87
CA LYS A 106 9.05 -9.45 -2.32
C LYS A 106 10.21 -8.47 -2.32
N TYR A 107 10.88 -8.36 -1.19
CA TYR A 107 12.16 -7.66 -1.11
C TYR A 107 13.23 -8.53 -1.78
N ASN A 108 13.83 -8.05 -2.87
CA ASN A 108 14.92 -8.74 -3.53
C ASN A 108 16.26 -8.16 -3.08
N SER A 109 17.02 -8.91 -2.28
CA SER A 109 18.33 -8.50 -1.78
C SER A 109 19.38 -8.33 -2.89
N SER A 110 19.25 -9.03 -4.03
CA SER A 110 20.27 -8.98 -5.10
C SER A 110 20.23 -7.69 -5.94
N LEU A 111 19.09 -6.98 -5.95
CA LEU A 111 18.97 -5.64 -6.57
C LEU A 111 19.36 -4.52 -5.59
N SER A 112 19.71 -4.87 -4.36
CA SER A 112 19.80 -3.92 -3.26
C SER A 112 21.12 -3.15 -3.22
N SER A 113 22.19 -3.66 -3.83
CA SER A 113 23.46 -2.91 -3.98
C SER A 113 23.27 -1.62 -4.79
N THR A 114 22.54 -1.68 -5.91
CA THR A 114 22.15 -0.48 -6.68
C THR A 114 21.13 0.38 -5.93
N ALA A 115 20.35 -0.21 -5.02
CA ALA A 115 19.40 0.54 -4.19
C ALA A 115 20.12 1.38 -3.12
N LEU A 116 21.25 0.88 -2.55
CA LEU A 116 22.07 1.65 -1.60
C LEU A 116 22.60 2.96 -2.20
N ASP A 117 22.89 2.97 -3.51
CA ASP A 117 23.36 4.18 -4.19
C ASP A 117 22.30 5.26 -4.33
N LYS A 118 21.01 4.91 -4.21
CA LYS A 118 19.91 5.88 -4.24
C LYS A 118 19.68 6.55 -2.89
N ILE A 119 20.31 6.07 -1.82
CA ILE A 119 20.15 6.64 -0.50
C ILE A 119 20.71 8.07 -0.52
N LYS A 120 19.91 9.01 -0.04
CA LYS A 120 20.25 10.43 -0.02
C LYS A 120 19.69 11.11 1.22
N VAL A 121 20.34 12.21 1.59
CA VAL A 121 19.89 13.11 2.65
C VAL A 121 19.16 14.29 2.00
N VAL A 122 17.95 14.60 2.48
CA VAL A 122 17.11 15.68 1.97
C VAL A 122 16.62 16.54 3.14
N PRO A 123 16.83 17.86 3.13
CA PRO A 123 17.59 18.63 2.16
C PRO A 123 19.10 18.50 2.43
N ASN A 124 19.91 18.65 1.39
CA ASN A 124 21.36 18.74 1.51
C ASN A 124 21.89 19.82 0.55
N PRO A 125 22.39 20.97 1.04
CA PRO A 125 22.48 21.34 2.46
C PRO A 125 21.11 21.65 3.09
N TYR A 126 21.02 21.52 4.41
CA TYR A 126 19.91 22.05 5.20
C TYR A 126 20.19 23.51 5.56
N ILE A 127 19.30 24.43 5.16
CA ILE A 127 19.49 25.88 5.32
C ILE A 127 18.41 26.44 6.23
N ALA A 128 18.65 26.46 7.55
CA ALA A 128 17.78 27.00 8.61
C ALA A 128 16.32 26.48 8.70
N VAL A 129 15.57 26.45 7.60
CA VAL A 129 14.17 26.04 7.40
C VAL A 129 14.07 25.23 6.10
N ASN A 130 13.14 24.27 6.05
CA ASN A 130 12.81 23.55 4.84
C ASN A 130 11.29 23.38 4.69
N ASP A 131 10.78 23.48 3.46
CA ASP A 131 9.35 23.40 3.13
C ASP A 131 8.74 22.02 3.43
N ILE A 132 9.56 20.98 3.57
CA ILE A 132 9.13 19.60 3.86
C ILE A 132 8.96 19.38 5.38
N GLU A 133 9.32 20.37 6.21
CA GLU A 133 9.13 20.26 7.66
C GLU A 133 7.64 20.31 8.04
N PRO A 134 7.20 19.47 8.99
CA PRO A 134 5.81 19.48 9.41
C PRO A 134 5.46 20.81 10.07
N THR A 135 4.52 21.56 9.49
CA THR A 135 4.01 22.79 10.10
C THR A 135 3.32 22.46 11.43
N ASN A 136 3.67 23.19 12.49
CA ASN A 136 2.95 23.07 13.75
C ASN A 136 1.57 23.71 13.58
N ARG A 137 0.49 22.93 13.78
CA ARG A 137 -0.89 23.38 13.55
C ARG A 137 -1.45 24.25 14.69
N LEU A 138 -0.62 24.62 15.67
CA LEU A 138 -1.02 25.46 16.78
C LEU A 138 -0.99 26.95 16.37
N PRO A 139 -2.06 27.72 16.67
CA PRO A 139 -2.08 29.17 16.43
C PRO A 139 -0.91 29.85 17.16
N GLY A 140 -0.10 30.63 16.44
CA GLY A 140 1.00 31.41 17.01
C GLY A 140 2.38 30.75 16.97
N THR A 141 2.50 29.49 16.55
CA THR A 141 3.80 28.84 16.31
C THR A 141 4.03 28.62 14.82
N THR A 142 4.78 29.52 14.18
CA THR A 142 5.07 29.42 12.72
C THR A 142 6.02 28.27 12.37
N ARG A 143 6.75 27.72 13.35
CA ARG A 143 7.85 26.78 13.10
C ARG A 143 7.56 25.37 13.61
N GLY A 144 7.66 24.39 12.71
CA GLY A 144 7.71 22.97 13.04
C GLY A 144 9.02 22.53 13.71
N SER A 145 9.08 21.27 14.15
CA SER A 145 10.34 20.64 14.55
C SER A 145 11.27 20.56 13.33
N ARG A 146 12.52 21.04 13.47
CA ARG A 146 13.51 20.98 12.39
C ARG A 146 13.83 19.54 12.02
N ARG A 147 13.88 19.20 10.73
CA ARG A 147 14.16 17.82 10.29
C ARG A 147 14.93 17.74 8.99
N ILE A 148 15.80 16.76 8.92
CA ILE A 148 16.31 16.21 7.66
C ILE A 148 15.80 14.78 7.49
N TYR A 149 15.79 14.30 6.25
CA TYR A 149 15.28 12.99 5.88
C TYR A 149 16.35 12.18 5.18
N PHE A 150 16.43 10.91 5.55
CA PHE A 150 17.13 9.87 4.81
C PHE A 150 16.10 9.15 3.95
N GLU A 151 16.28 9.16 2.63
CA GLU A 151 15.35 8.55 1.67
C GLU A 151 15.96 7.34 0.96
N HIS A 152 15.08 6.50 0.40
CA HIS A 152 15.41 5.24 -0.28
C HIS A 152 16.14 4.23 0.62
N LEU A 153 15.84 4.26 1.92
CA LEU A 153 16.40 3.32 2.87
C LEU A 153 15.89 1.90 2.62
N PRO A 154 16.74 0.88 2.85
CA PRO A 154 16.31 -0.51 2.93
C PRO A 154 15.28 -0.73 4.05
N VAL A 155 14.53 -1.83 3.96
CA VAL A 155 13.49 -2.22 4.94
C VAL A 155 14.01 -2.21 6.38
N GLN A 156 15.27 -2.60 6.58
CA GLN A 156 15.94 -2.58 7.88
C GLN A 156 17.37 -2.05 7.72
N CYS A 157 17.70 -0.97 8.43
CA CYS A 157 19.05 -0.43 8.49
C CYS A 157 19.28 0.41 9.75
N VAL A 158 20.56 0.57 10.11
CA VAL A 158 21.01 1.47 11.17
C VAL A 158 21.68 2.67 10.53
N ILE A 159 21.28 3.87 10.94
CA ILE A 159 21.86 5.14 10.47
C ILE A 159 22.65 5.75 11.62
N ARG A 160 23.96 5.87 11.46
CA ARG A 160 24.85 6.50 12.45
C ARG A 160 25.35 7.83 11.91
N ILE A 161 25.12 8.89 12.65
CA ILE A 161 25.44 10.26 12.26
C ILE A 161 26.65 10.71 13.05
N TYR A 162 27.68 11.18 12.35
CA TYR A 162 28.95 11.60 12.91
C TYR A 162 29.29 13.03 12.54
N THR A 163 30.08 13.69 13.39
CA THR A 163 30.80 14.91 13.03
C THR A 163 31.96 14.58 12.08
N LEU A 164 32.56 15.60 11.45
CA LEU A 164 33.75 15.42 10.61
C LEU A 164 34.96 14.89 11.41
N SER A 165 35.00 15.08 12.74
CA SER A 165 36.02 14.52 13.63
C SER A 165 35.77 13.07 14.02
N GLY A 166 34.66 12.46 13.58
CA GLY A 166 34.31 11.07 13.87
C GLY A 166 33.56 10.86 15.18
N GLU A 167 33.10 11.93 15.84
CA GLU A 167 32.27 11.83 17.03
C GLU A 167 30.85 11.39 16.65
N LEU A 168 30.34 10.34 17.28
CA LEU A 168 28.98 9.84 17.01
C LEU A 168 27.94 10.75 17.68
N VAL A 169 27.12 11.41 16.87
CA VAL A 169 26.11 12.39 17.26
C VAL A 169 24.78 11.73 17.60
N LYS A 170 24.32 10.80 16.75
CA LYS A 170 23.02 10.12 16.90
C LYS A 170 23.06 8.77 16.18
N GLU A 171 22.32 7.80 16.70
CA GLU A 171 22.01 6.55 16.02
C GLU A 171 20.49 6.46 15.83
N LEU A 172 20.05 6.08 14.63
CA LEU A 172 18.65 5.87 14.27
C LEU A 172 18.47 4.44 13.76
N ASN A 173 17.53 3.72 14.34
CA ASN A 173 17.19 2.36 13.92
C ASN A 173 15.96 2.42 13.02
N HIS A 174 16.15 2.16 11.72
CA HIS A 174 15.07 2.15 10.74
C HIS A 174 14.60 0.71 10.52
N SER A 175 13.30 0.48 10.78
CA SER A 175 12.61 -0.77 10.46
C SER A 175 11.21 -0.44 9.98
N SER A 176 10.96 -0.60 8.68
CA SER A 176 9.73 -0.18 8.01
C SER A 176 9.20 -1.27 7.08
N GLY A 177 8.04 -1.04 6.44
CA GLY A 177 7.55 -1.91 5.36
C GLY A 177 8.26 -1.63 4.04
N ILE A 178 8.15 -2.55 3.07
CA ILE A 178 8.79 -2.45 1.73
C ILE A 178 8.49 -1.11 1.02
N GLU A 179 7.32 -0.52 1.29
CA GLU A 179 6.85 0.72 0.66
C GLU A 179 7.39 2.00 1.32
N ASN A 180 8.10 1.93 2.46
CA ASN A 180 8.46 3.11 3.26
C ASN A 180 9.95 3.18 3.63
N GLY A 181 10.80 3.53 2.67
CA GLY A 181 12.24 3.74 2.89
C GLY A 181 12.62 5.15 3.34
N ARG A 182 11.90 5.76 4.30
CA ARG A 182 12.20 7.11 4.80
C ARG A 182 12.35 7.14 6.32
N GLU A 183 13.42 7.76 6.79
CA GLU A 183 13.67 8.05 8.21
C GLU A 183 14.01 9.52 8.40
N TYR A 184 13.65 10.13 9.53
CA TYR A 184 14.00 11.53 9.80
C TYR A 184 14.95 11.67 10.98
N TRP A 185 15.77 12.73 10.93
CA TRP A 185 16.56 13.20 12.06
C TRP A 185 16.13 14.62 12.43
N ASP A 186 15.89 14.83 13.71
CA ASP A 186 15.41 16.09 14.31
C ASP A 186 16.54 17.09 14.65
N LEU A 187 17.76 16.83 14.17
CA LEU A 187 18.96 17.64 14.42
C LEU A 187 19.35 17.69 15.90
N LEU A 188 18.97 16.68 16.68
CA LEU A 188 19.39 16.54 18.07
C LEU A 188 20.46 15.46 18.23
N ASN A 189 21.39 15.68 19.15
CA ASN A 189 22.36 14.66 19.55
C ASN A 189 21.69 13.60 20.45
N ARG A 190 22.49 12.68 21.03
CA ARG A 190 21.99 11.65 21.94
C ARG A 190 21.40 12.20 23.24
N ASP A 191 21.90 13.35 23.70
CA ASP A 191 21.41 14.05 24.88
C ASP A 191 20.22 14.98 24.59
N ASN A 192 19.63 14.88 23.38
CA ASN A 192 18.54 15.71 22.89
C ASN A 192 18.86 17.22 22.84
N ILE A 193 20.14 17.56 22.67
CA ILE A 193 20.62 18.93 22.48
C ILE A 193 20.80 19.19 20.99
N GLY A 194 20.40 20.38 20.55
CA GLY A 194 20.54 20.81 19.16
C GLY A 194 22.01 20.83 18.72
N VAL A 195 22.28 20.24 17.55
CA VAL A 195 23.63 20.20 16.99
C VAL A 195 24.04 21.53 16.35
N ALA A 196 25.34 21.75 16.23
CA ALA A 196 25.90 22.92 15.57
C ALA A 196 25.68 22.89 14.05
N TYR A 197 25.81 24.06 13.41
CA TYR A 197 25.93 24.12 11.95
C TYR A 197 27.32 23.61 11.54
N GLY A 198 27.38 22.86 10.45
CA GLY A 198 28.61 22.21 10.03
C GLY A 198 28.37 21.03 9.09
N VAL A 199 29.44 20.32 8.80
CA VAL A 199 29.42 19.14 7.93
C VAL A 199 29.35 17.88 8.78
N TYR A 200 28.45 16.97 8.39
CA TYR A 200 28.20 15.71 9.04
C TYR A 200 28.35 14.55 8.05
N ILE A 201 28.62 13.37 8.60
CA ILE A 201 28.72 12.11 7.88
C ILE A 201 27.62 11.20 8.40
N ALA A 202 26.85 10.58 7.51
CA ALA A 202 25.95 9.49 7.88
C ALA A 202 26.48 8.18 7.32
N HIS A 203 26.59 7.17 8.17
CA HIS A 203 26.86 5.78 7.81
C HIS A 203 25.57 4.99 7.93
N VAL A 204 25.12 4.41 6.82
CA VAL A 204 23.93 3.58 6.73
C VAL A 204 24.38 2.14 6.57
N GLU A 205 24.04 1.30 7.53
CA GLU A 205 24.36 -0.13 7.55
C GLU A 205 23.08 -0.95 7.39
N ALA A 206 23.00 -1.76 6.33
CA ALA A 206 21.88 -2.64 6.07
C ALA A 206 22.34 -4.11 6.07
N LYS A 207 21.92 -4.87 7.08
CA LYS A 207 22.37 -6.25 7.30
C LYS A 207 22.04 -7.14 6.10
N GLY A 208 23.07 -7.76 5.51
CA GLY A 208 22.94 -8.66 4.36
C GLY A 208 22.75 -7.96 3.00
N VAL A 209 22.83 -6.63 2.96
CA VAL A 209 22.73 -5.81 1.75
C VAL A 209 24.04 -5.06 1.49
N GLY A 210 24.58 -4.42 2.52
CA GLY A 210 25.81 -3.62 2.44
C GLY A 210 25.70 -2.33 3.23
N GLU A 211 26.62 -1.40 2.94
CA GLU A 211 26.78 -0.15 3.67
C GLU A 211 26.92 1.04 2.72
N LYS A 212 26.47 2.22 3.16
CA LYS A 212 26.59 3.49 2.41
C LYS A 212 27.03 4.62 3.33
N ILE A 213 27.99 5.42 2.87
CA ILE A 213 28.42 6.65 3.54
C ILE A 213 27.90 7.85 2.77
N LEU A 214 27.35 8.82 3.48
CA LEU A 214 26.79 10.07 2.96
C LEU A 214 27.42 11.26 3.68
N LYS A 215 27.63 12.34 2.95
CA LYS A 215 28.11 13.61 3.49
C LYS A 215 27.05 14.69 3.27
N PHE A 216 26.74 15.44 4.31
CA PHE A 216 25.74 16.51 4.24
C PHE A 216 26.11 17.68 5.14
N ALA A 217 25.51 18.84 4.89
CA ALA A 217 25.82 20.06 5.62
C ALA A 217 24.57 20.70 6.22
N LEU A 218 24.74 21.25 7.42
CA LEU A 218 23.79 22.11 8.10
C LEU A 218 24.34 23.54 8.05
N ILE A 219 23.57 24.46 7.48
CA ILE A 219 23.95 25.86 7.26
C ILE A 219 22.89 26.76 7.90
N LYS A 220 23.34 27.91 8.40
CA LYS A 220 22.48 28.97 8.94
C LYS A 220 22.30 30.09 7.93
#